data_AF-A0A7G9YJA2-F1
#
_entry.id   AF-A0A7G9YJA2-F1
#
_cell.length_a   1.000
_cell.length_b   1.000
_cell.length_c   1.000
_cell.angle_alpha   90.00
_cell.angle_beta   90.00
_cell.angle_gamma   90.00
#
_symmetry.space_group_name_H-M   'P 1'
#
loop_
_entity.id
_entity.type
_entity.pdbx_description
1 polymer ?
#
loop_
_entity_poly.entity_id
_entity_poly.type
_entity_poly.pdbx_seq_one_letter_code
_entity_poly.pdbx_strand_id
1 'polypeptide(L)'
;MVSTIESKPKNPYIEMLRPEIADMDLALPAASALLASYLLVGAFPPLIPFIIAVIGGYAAITSSYVFNDCCDIDIDEINLPNRPLPSSNISKKQALFYSLFLAIIASVTALYLNPESFVILLIAVTTISIYSIVAKRMTFLSFLPVGIAYGLVPIGIWLAFDPAGILKESVDSLILPIPAIFLGMMICVTDWGFTLSGVARDVEGDRAKGAPTFPVTFGVPATSKFVTLCWVAGFVASIVIGWTAHLGPIFFAGAIFAGTWMLTQSFDFIKNPLPERGGRLFLQGSRYRSVLFVSLIVDVVLSTIFTSYVSILW
;
A
#
# COMPACT_ATOMS: atom_id res chain seq x y z
N MET A 1 15.79 25.99 -17.53
CA MET A 1 15.35 25.08 -18.59
C MET A 1 15.90 23.70 -18.29
N VAL A 2 15.12 22.87 -17.61
CA VAL A 2 15.49 21.46 -17.40
C VAL A 2 15.08 20.72 -18.67
N SER A 3 16.07 20.09 -19.30
CA SER A 3 15.90 19.20 -20.45
C SER A 3 14.79 18.19 -20.16
N THR A 4 13.68 18.33 -20.88
CA THR A 4 12.64 17.31 -21.01
C THR A 4 13.24 16.16 -21.81
N ILE A 5 13.68 15.12 -21.13
CA ILE A 5 13.80 13.80 -21.75
C ILE A 5 12.38 13.43 -22.16
N GLU A 6 12.07 13.54 -23.45
CA GLU A 6 10.83 13.04 -24.05
C GLU A 6 10.73 11.55 -23.74
N SER A 7 10.06 11.21 -22.64
CA SER A 7 9.62 9.84 -22.42
C SER A 7 8.57 9.54 -23.49
N LYS A 8 8.78 8.50 -24.30
CA LYS A 8 7.79 7.95 -25.24
C LYS A 8 6.37 8.06 -24.66
N PRO A 9 5.34 8.40 -25.47
CA PRO A 9 3.97 8.45 -24.98
C PRO A 9 3.66 7.10 -24.34
N LYS A 10 3.59 7.08 -23.01
CA LYS A 10 3.23 5.89 -22.25
C LYS A 10 1.77 5.61 -22.54
N ASN A 11 1.42 4.34 -22.70
CA ASN A 11 0.03 3.94 -22.86
C ASN A 11 -0.76 4.51 -21.66
N PRO A 12 -1.82 5.33 -21.89
CA PRO A 12 -2.51 6.02 -20.81
C PRO A 12 -3.07 5.04 -19.77
N TYR A 13 -3.50 3.85 -20.19
CA TYR A 13 -3.97 2.80 -19.27
C TYR A 13 -2.87 2.32 -18.32
N ILE A 14 -1.63 2.16 -18.81
CA ILE A 14 -0.49 1.76 -17.96
C ILE A 14 -0.13 2.89 -16.99
N GLU A 15 -0.18 4.14 -17.43
CA GLU A 15 0.12 5.29 -16.60
C GLU A 15 -0.87 5.44 -15.43
N MET A 16 -2.16 5.15 -15.65
CA MET A 16 -3.16 5.14 -14.57
C MET A 16 -2.92 4.06 -13.51
N LEU A 17 -2.10 3.04 -13.79
CA LEU A 17 -1.69 2.04 -12.79
C LEU A 17 -0.52 2.53 -11.90
N ARG A 18 0.00 3.74 -12.12
CA ARG A 18 1.11 4.34 -11.36
C ARG A 18 2.37 3.46 -11.40
N PRO A 19 2.97 3.23 -12.59
CA PRO A 19 4.10 2.31 -12.77
C PRO A 19 5.34 2.67 -11.93
N GLU A 20 5.46 3.92 -11.48
CA GLU A 20 6.50 4.40 -10.58
C GLU A 20 6.47 3.78 -9.17
N ILE A 21 5.34 3.19 -8.76
CA ILE A 21 5.14 2.52 -7.46
C ILE A 21 4.68 1.05 -7.59
N ALA A 22 4.56 0.53 -8.81
CA ALA A 22 4.03 -0.82 -9.07
C ALA A 22 4.83 -1.95 -8.41
N ASP A 23 6.12 -1.72 -8.10
CA ASP A 23 6.96 -2.68 -7.39
C ASP A 23 6.45 -2.96 -5.98
N MET A 24 6.00 -1.94 -5.24
CA MET A 24 5.42 -2.15 -3.91
C MET A 24 4.04 -2.81 -4.00
N ASP A 25 3.26 -2.46 -5.03
CA ASP A 25 1.88 -2.92 -5.20
C ASP A 25 1.82 -4.41 -5.58
N LEU A 26 2.85 -4.92 -6.25
CA LEU A 26 3.04 -6.36 -6.48
C LEU A 26 3.67 -7.06 -5.28
N ALA A 27 4.66 -6.44 -4.64
CA ALA A 27 5.40 -7.06 -3.55
C ALA A 27 4.54 -7.24 -2.29
N LEU A 28 3.61 -6.33 -2.00
CA LEU A 28 2.75 -6.43 -0.81
C LEU A 28 1.86 -7.69 -0.82
N PRO A 29 1.03 -7.96 -1.86
CA PRO A 29 0.25 -9.19 -1.93
C PRO A 29 1.13 -10.44 -1.93
N ALA A 30 2.25 -10.43 -2.67
CA ALA A 30 3.16 -11.57 -2.75
C ALA A 30 3.79 -11.91 -1.40
N ALA A 31 4.31 -10.91 -0.69
CA ALA A 31 4.91 -11.08 0.62
C ALA A 31 3.87 -11.52 1.66
N SER A 32 2.65 -10.98 1.59
CA SER A 32 1.55 -11.37 2.49
C SER A 32 1.15 -12.84 2.29
N ALA A 33 1.01 -13.29 1.04
CA ALA A 33 0.66 -14.68 0.72
C ALA A 33 1.76 -15.68 1.16
N LEU A 34 3.03 -15.32 0.93
CA LEU A 34 4.16 -16.14 1.34
C LEU A 34 4.29 -16.23 2.87
N LEU A 35 4.15 -15.09 3.56
CA LEU A 35 4.20 -15.06 5.01
C LEU A 35 3.04 -15.86 5.63
N ALA A 36 1.83 -15.73 5.08
CA ALA A 36 0.68 -16.52 5.51
C ALA A 36 0.98 -18.02 5.39
N SER A 37 1.33 -18.51 4.20
CA SER A 37 1.61 -19.93 3.99
C SER A 37 2.75 -20.46 4.87
N TYR A 38 3.83 -19.69 5.02
CA TYR A 38 4.95 -20.06 5.88
C TYR A 38 4.52 -20.23 7.34
N LEU A 39 3.75 -19.29 7.89
CA LEU A 39 3.30 -19.36 9.28
C LEU A 39 2.21 -20.41 9.53
N LEU A 40 1.46 -20.80 8.49
CA LEU A 40 0.39 -21.79 8.62
C LEU A 40 0.90 -23.23 8.53
N VAL A 41 1.72 -23.50 7.53
CA VAL A 41 2.11 -24.88 7.15
C VAL A 41 3.62 -25.07 7.01
N GLY A 42 4.43 -24.03 7.23
CA GLY A 42 5.88 -24.10 7.09
C GLY A 42 6.34 -24.39 5.66
N ALA A 43 5.50 -24.10 4.67
CA ALA A 43 5.73 -24.44 3.26
C ALA A 43 5.27 -23.31 2.33
N PHE A 44 5.70 -23.40 1.06
CA PHE A 44 5.26 -22.48 0.02
C PHE A 44 3.76 -22.61 -0.27
N PRO A 45 3.08 -21.50 -0.59
CA PRO A 45 1.69 -21.56 -1.03
C PRO A 45 1.63 -22.33 -2.35
N PRO A 46 0.53 -23.05 -2.63
CA PRO A 46 0.31 -23.64 -3.94
C PRO A 46 0.40 -22.55 -5.03
N LEU A 47 1.15 -22.83 -6.09
CA LEU A 47 1.55 -21.82 -7.08
C LEU A 47 0.37 -21.09 -7.72
N ILE A 48 -0.71 -21.81 -8.04
CA ILE A 48 -1.88 -21.23 -8.70
C ILE A 48 -2.62 -20.26 -7.74
N PRO A 49 -3.05 -20.67 -6.53
CA PRO A 49 -3.59 -19.74 -5.52
C PRO A 49 -2.68 -18.53 -5.24
N PHE A 50 -1.37 -18.73 -5.17
CA PHE A 50 -0.41 -17.63 -5.00
C PHE A 50 -0.49 -16.60 -6.14
N ILE A 51 -0.42 -17.05 -7.40
CA ILE A 51 -0.52 -16.15 -8.56
C ILE A 51 -1.87 -15.42 -8.58
N ILE A 52 -2.97 -16.13 -8.28
CA ILE A 52 -4.32 -15.55 -8.24
C ILE A 52 -4.40 -14.47 -7.16
N ALA A 53 -3.87 -14.72 -5.96
CA ALA A 53 -3.86 -13.76 -4.85
C ALA A 53 -3.05 -12.50 -5.19
N VAL A 54 -1.89 -12.65 -5.84
CA VAL A 54 -1.05 -11.52 -6.27
C VAL A 54 -1.75 -10.68 -7.33
N ILE A 55 -2.32 -11.32 -8.36
CA ILE A 55 -3.08 -10.62 -9.41
C ILE A 55 -4.30 -9.91 -8.82
N GLY A 56 -5.05 -10.58 -7.95
CA GLY A 56 -6.23 -10.03 -7.28
C GLY A 56 -5.90 -8.81 -6.41
N GLY A 57 -4.86 -8.91 -5.58
CA GLY A 57 -4.39 -7.80 -4.74
C GLY A 57 -3.89 -6.62 -5.56
N TYR A 58 -3.09 -6.85 -6.60
CA TYR A 58 -2.63 -5.80 -7.51
C TYR A 58 -3.78 -5.13 -8.26
N ALA A 59 -4.74 -5.91 -8.75
CA ALA A 59 -5.95 -5.39 -9.41
C ALA A 59 -6.81 -4.55 -8.45
N ALA A 60 -6.95 -4.97 -7.19
CA ALA A 60 -7.67 -4.20 -6.16
C ALA A 60 -7.01 -2.84 -5.92
N ILE A 61 -5.70 -2.84 -5.66
CA ILE A 61 -4.91 -1.62 -5.43
C ILE A 61 -5.04 -0.67 -6.63
N THR A 62 -4.74 -1.15 -7.83
CA THR A 62 -4.74 -0.31 -9.02
C THR A 62 -6.13 0.15 -9.46
N SER A 63 -7.18 -0.64 -9.21
CA SER A 63 -8.57 -0.20 -9.45
C SER A 63 -8.90 1.08 -8.66
N SER A 64 -8.36 1.19 -7.44
CA SER A 64 -8.56 2.34 -6.56
C SER A 64 -7.80 3.58 -7.04
N TYR A 65 -6.61 3.42 -7.62
CA TYR A 65 -5.87 4.52 -8.25
C TYR A 65 -6.64 5.11 -9.43
N VAL A 66 -7.08 4.25 -10.35
CA VAL A 66 -7.84 4.66 -11.53
C VAL A 66 -9.14 5.36 -11.12
N PHE A 67 -9.82 4.84 -10.09
CA PHE A 67 -11.04 5.46 -9.54
C PHE A 67 -10.75 6.81 -8.89
N ASN A 68 -9.69 6.92 -8.09
CA ASN A 68 -9.28 8.17 -7.46
C ASN A 68 -8.98 9.25 -8.52
N ASP A 69 -8.22 8.90 -9.56
CA ASP A 69 -7.92 9.83 -10.65
C ASP A 69 -9.21 10.31 -11.36
N CYS A 70 -10.25 9.48 -11.46
CA CYS A 70 -11.57 9.89 -12.00
C CYS A 70 -12.32 10.89 -11.12
N CYS A 71 -12.11 10.84 -9.81
CA CYS A 71 -12.72 11.72 -8.80
C CYS A 71 -11.96 13.05 -8.65
N ASP A 72 -10.67 13.06 -8.95
CA ASP A 72 -9.76 14.17 -8.69
C ASP A 72 -9.36 14.96 -9.95
N ILE A 73 -10.02 14.75 -11.10
CA ILE A 73 -9.68 15.40 -12.38
C ILE A 73 -9.47 16.92 -12.24
N ASP A 74 -10.37 17.63 -11.56
CA ASP A 74 -10.31 19.08 -11.36
C ASP A 74 -9.14 19.52 -10.46
N ILE A 75 -8.76 18.70 -9.47
CA ILE A 75 -7.58 18.94 -8.62
C ILE A 75 -6.30 18.65 -9.40
N ASP A 76 -6.30 17.55 -10.16
CA ASP A 76 -5.15 17.10 -10.95
C ASP A 76 -4.89 18.00 -12.16
N GLU A 77 -5.89 18.72 -12.69
CA GLU A 77 -5.70 19.80 -13.68
C GLU A 77 -4.72 20.88 -13.18
N ILE A 78 -4.64 21.11 -11.87
CA ILE A 78 -3.73 22.07 -11.25
C ILE A 78 -2.41 21.40 -10.89
N ASN A 79 -2.48 20.29 -10.14
CA ASN A 79 -1.30 19.68 -9.54
C ASN A 79 -0.49 18.83 -10.54
N LEU A 80 -1.18 18.14 -11.45
CA LEU A 80 -0.62 17.08 -12.30
C LEU A 80 -1.23 17.12 -13.72
N PRO A 81 -1.11 18.26 -14.44
CA PRO A 81 -1.81 18.49 -15.71
C PRO A 81 -1.42 17.51 -16.83
N ASN A 82 -0.29 16.82 -16.67
CA ASN A 82 0.21 15.85 -17.65
C ASN A 82 -0.39 14.43 -17.45
N ARG A 83 -1.15 14.18 -16.38
CA ARG A 83 -1.80 12.87 -16.15
C ARG A 83 -2.82 12.54 -17.25
N PRO A 84 -3.11 11.25 -17.52
CA PRO A 84 -3.96 10.85 -18.63
C PRO A 84 -5.36 11.49 -18.69
N LEU A 85 -5.99 11.71 -17.53
CA LEU A 85 -7.32 12.30 -17.44
C LEU A 85 -7.30 13.83 -17.63
N PRO A 86 -6.52 14.61 -16.87
CA PRO A 86 -6.36 16.06 -17.13
C PRO A 86 -5.88 16.38 -18.54
N SER A 87 -4.97 15.57 -19.09
CA SER A 87 -4.43 15.78 -20.44
C SER A 87 -5.35 15.27 -21.56
N SER A 88 -6.54 14.76 -21.22
CA SER A 88 -7.52 14.19 -22.17
C SER A 88 -6.99 13.04 -23.04
N ASN A 89 -5.94 12.33 -22.62
CA ASN A 89 -5.44 11.14 -23.31
C ASN A 89 -6.40 9.95 -23.19
N ILE A 90 -7.25 9.95 -22.15
CA ILE A 90 -8.31 8.98 -21.92
C ILE A 90 -9.55 9.71 -21.39
N SER A 91 -10.75 9.29 -21.80
CA SER A 91 -11.99 9.86 -21.26
C SER A 91 -12.29 9.31 -19.86
N LYS A 92 -12.97 10.12 -19.02
CA LYS A 92 -13.46 9.68 -17.70
C LYS A 92 -14.30 8.39 -17.78
N LYS A 93 -15.10 8.22 -18.84
CA LYS A 93 -15.91 7.01 -19.05
C LYS A 93 -15.04 5.77 -19.27
N GLN A 94 -13.99 5.87 -20.10
CA GLN A 94 -13.04 4.78 -20.32
C GLN A 94 -12.28 4.43 -19.03
N ALA A 95 -11.83 5.43 -18.29
CA ALA A 95 -11.15 5.23 -17.01
C ALA A 95 -12.06 4.56 -15.97
N LEU A 96 -13.33 4.95 -15.86
CA LEU A 96 -14.30 4.30 -14.98
C LEU A 96 -14.54 2.83 -15.36
N PHE A 97 -14.67 2.53 -16.66
CA PHE A 97 -14.74 1.13 -17.11
C PHE A 97 -13.48 0.35 -16.78
N TYR A 98 -12.31 0.98 -16.90
CA TYR A 98 -11.04 0.34 -16.58
C TYR A 98 -10.92 0.03 -15.08
N SER A 99 -11.27 0.99 -14.22
CA SER A 99 -11.34 0.79 -12.78
C SER A 99 -12.32 -0.34 -12.42
N LEU A 100 -13.52 -0.35 -13.01
CA LEU A 100 -14.52 -1.40 -12.79
C LEU A 100 -14.02 -2.77 -13.25
N PHE A 101 -13.34 -2.85 -14.40
CA PHE A 101 -12.74 -4.08 -14.90
C PHE A 101 -11.71 -4.65 -13.92
N LEU A 102 -10.80 -3.82 -13.40
CA LEU A 102 -9.82 -4.22 -12.39
C LEU A 102 -10.49 -4.65 -11.08
N ALA A 103 -11.53 -3.94 -10.65
CA ALA A 103 -12.30 -4.29 -9.45
C ALA A 103 -13.05 -5.63 -9.62
N ILE A 104 -13.53 -5.95 -10.82
CA ILE A 104 -14.14 -7.26 -11.13
C ILE A 104 -13.08 -8.36 -11.06
N ILE A 105 -11.89 -8.15 -11.61
CA ILE A 105 -10.78 -9.12 -11.49
C ILE A 105 -10.47 -9.38 -10.01
N ALA A 106 -10.30 -8.32 -9.21
CA ALA A 106 -10.07 -8.45 -7.78
C ALA A 106 -11.20 -9.21 -7.08
N SER A 107 -12.46 -8.91 -7.43
CA SER A 107 -13.64 -9.55 -6.84
C SER A 107 -13.74 -11.03 -7.15
N VAL A 108 -13.56 -11.40 -8.42
CA VAL A 108 -13.62 -12.80 -8.88
C VAL A 108 -12.49 -13.61 -8.27
N THR A 109 -11.27 -13.08 -8.26
CA THR A 109 -10.11 -13.77 -7.68
C THR A 109 -10.25 -13.93 -6.17
N ALA A 110 -10.67 -12.91 -5.44
CA ALA A 110 -10.90 -13.00 -4.00
C ALA A 110 -12.00 -14.00 -3.66
N LEU A 111 -13.15 -13.95 -4.35
CA LEU A 111 -14.26 -14.88 -4.11
C LEU A 111 -13.90 -16.33 -4.47
N TYR A 112 -13.12 -16.53 -5.53
CA TYR A 112 -12.61 -17.84 -5.92
C TYR A 112 -11.68 -18.44 -4.86
N LEU A 113 -10.81 -17.62 -4.27
CA LEU A 113 -9.88 -18.08 -3.24
C LEU A 113 -10.59 -18.34 -1.92
N ASN A 114 -11.36 -17.37 -1.43
CA ASN A 114 -12.05 -17.46 -0.16
C ASN A 114 -13.15 -16.38 -0.02
N PRO A 115 -14.41 -16.71 0.35
CA PRO A 115 -15.49 -15.74 0.52
C PRO A 115 -15.20 -14.62 1.56
N GLU A 116 -14.47 -14.89 2.63
CA GLU A 116 -14.08 -13.89 3.63
C GLU A 116 -13.04 -12.92 3.06
N SER A 117 -12.13 -13.40 2.21
CA SER A 117 -11.22 -12.51 1.46
C SER A 117 -12.00 -11.54 0.57
N PHE A 118 -13.08 -12.02 -0.06
CA PHE A 118 -13.98 -11.17 -0.83
C PHE A 118 -14.71 -10.14 0.06
N VAL A 119 -15.16 -10.52 1.26
CA VAL A 119 -15.76 -9.56 2.21
C VAL A 119 -14.75 -8.48 2.61
N ILE A 120 -13.51 -8.84 2.93
CA ILE A 120 -12.45 -7.87 3.25
C ILE A 120 -12.17 -6.94 2.06
N LEU A 121 -12.13 -7.48 0.84
CA LEU A 121 -11.99 -6.69 -0.38
C LEU A 121 -13.13 -5.67 -0.51
N LEU A 122 -14.39 -6.07 -0.31
CA LEU A 122 -15.52 -5.15 -0.37
C LEU A 122 -15.38 -4.02 0.66
N ILE A 123 -15.00 -4.35 1.90
CA ILE A 123 -14.76 -3.35 2.95
C ILE A 123 -13.64 -2.39 2.54
N ALA A 124 -12.52 -2.90 2.02
CA ALA A 124 -11.40 -2.08 1.57
C ALA A 124 -11.78 -1.16 0.40
N VAL A 125 -12.45 -1.70 -0.63
CA VAL A 125 -12.91 -0.94 -1.81
C VAL A 125 -13.94 0.12 -1.43
N THR A 126 -14.89 -0.20 -0.56
CA THR A 126 -15.85 0.79 -0.05
C THR A 126 -15.12 1.89 0.73
N THR A 127 -14.19 1.53 1.61
CA THR A 127 -13.43 2.48 2.44
C THR A 127 -12.60 3.44 1.59
N ILE A 128 -11.86 2.94 0.60
CA ILE A 128 -11.07 3.81 -0.30
C ILE A 128 -11.97 4.63 -1.24
N SER A 129 -13.14 4.12 -1.62
CA SER A 129 -14.11 4.88 -2.40
C SER A 129 -14.70 6.06 -1.61
N ILE A 130 -14.94 5.89 -0.31
CA ILE A 130 -15.35 6.99 0.59
C ILE A 130 -14.30 8.10 0.60
N TYR A 131 -13.01 7.74 0.59
CA TYR A 131 -11.93 8.72 0.45
C TYR A 131 -12.04 9.51 -0.86
N SER A 132 -12.09 8.81 -2.00
CA SER A 132 -12.07 9.43 -3.33
C SER A 132 -13.31 10.29 -3.61
N ILE A 133 -14.49 9.88 -3.14
CA ILE A 133 -15.75 10.59 -3.44
C ILE A 133 -15.98 11.74 -2.45
N VAL A 134 -15.71 11.51 -1.15
CA VAL A 134 -16.22 12.37 -0.08
C VAL A 134 -15.09 12.92 0.79
N ALA A 135 -14.30 12.05 1.42
CA ALA A 135 -13.46 12.45 2.55
C ALA A 135 -12.42 13.51 2.18
N LYS A 136 -11.77 13.38 1.01
CA LYS A 136 -10.76 14.33 0.54
C LYS A 136 -11.26 15.77 0.48
N ARG A 137 -12.52 15.96 0.09
CA ARG A 137 -13.15 17.30 -0.06
C ARG A 137 -13.82 17.82 1.21
N MET A 138 -13.97 16.99 2.25
CA MET A 138 -14.76 17.34 3.44
C MET A 138 -13.97 17.39 4.74
N THR A 139 -12.83 16.71 4.87
CA THR A 139 -12.14 16.60 6.16
C THR A 139 -10.62 16.53 6.03
N PHE A 140 -9.92 17.09 7.02
CA PHE A 140 -8.47 16.94 7.18
C PHE A 140 -8.06 15.50 7.54
N LEU A 141 -9.01 14.67 7.97
CA LEU A 141 -8.82 13.25 8.27
C LEU A 141 -8.96 12.34 7.04
N SER A 142 -8.94 12.91 5.83
CA SER A 142 -9.12 12.17 4.58
C SER A 142 -8.07 11.08 4.35
N PHE A 143 -6.91 11.14 5.00
CA PHE A 143 -5.90 10.09 4.93
C PHE A 143 -6.29 8.80 5.69
N LEU A 144 -7.22 8.87 6.66
CA LEU A 144 -7.57 7.72 7.50
C LEU A 144 -8.14 6.54 6.70
N PRO A 145 -9.16 6.72 5.84
CA PRO A 145 -9.72 5.62 5.05
C PRO A 145 -8.70 5.01 4.09
N VAL A 146 -7.74 5.80 3.59
CA VAL A 146 -6.69 5.30 2.68
C VAL A 146 -5.84 4.26 3.40
N GLY A 147 -5.28 4.61 4.57
CA GLY A 147 -4.47 3.65 5.30
C GLY A 147 -5.27 2.46 5.82
N ILE A 148 -6.53 2.64 6.23
CA ILE A 148 -7.39 1.52 6.62
C ILE A 148 -7.57 0.55 5.44
N ALA A 149 -7.89 1.04 4.25
CA ALA A 149 -8.06 0.20 3.06
C ALA A 149 -6.77 -0.56 2.70
N TYR A 150 -5.61 0.09 2.76
CA TYR A 150 -4.32 -0.58 2.50
C TYR A 150 -3.95 -1.57 3.60
N GLY A 151 -4.24 -1.28 4.87
CA GLY A 151 -4.03 -2.20 5.98
C GLY A 151 -4.89 -3.47 5.89
N LEU A 152 -6.03 -3.41 5.21
CA LEU A 152 -6.87 -4.56 4.93
C LEU A 152 -6.33 -5.47 3.82
N VAL A 153 -5.43 -4.99 2.95
CA VAL A 153 -4.83 -5.80 1.87
C VAL A 153 -4.13 -7.06 2.41
N PRO A 154 -3.14 -6.98 3.31
CA PRO A 154 -2.48 -8.17 3.84
C PRO A 154 -3.44 -9.10 4.58
N ILE A 155 -4.49 -8.55 5.23
CA ILE A 155 -5.51 -9.34 5.93
C ILE A 155 -6.37 -10.13 4.93
N GLY A 156 -6.84 -9.48 3.85
CA GLY A 156 -7.61 -10.14 2.80
C GLY A 156 -6.79 -11.20 2.08
N ILE A 157 -5.50 -10.95 1.85
CA ILE A 157 -4.60 -11.96 1.27
C ILE A 157 -4.36 -13.12 2.24
N TRP A 158 -4.26 -12.86 3.55
CA TRP A 158 -4.10 -13.91 4.55
C TRP A 158 -5.28 -14.89 4.56
N LEU A 159 -6.51 -14.36 4.57
CA LEU A 159 -7.74 -15.14 4.58
C LEU A 159 -7.92 -16.01 3.32
N ALA A 160 -7.17 -15.72 2.24
CA ALA A 160 -7.17 -16.55 1.04
C ALA A 160 -6.46 -17.90 1.27
N PHE A 161 -5.59 -17.98 2.28
CA PHE A 161 -4.82 -19.18 2.62
C PHE A 161 -5.21 -19.77 3.99
N ASP A 162 -5.69 -18.95 4.93
CA ASP A 162 -6.18 -19.36 6.25
C ASP A 162 -7.57 -18.77 6.51
N PRO A 163 -8.64 -19.52 6.20
CA PRO A 163 -10.01 -19.11 6.52
C PRO A 163 -10.17 -18.86 8.02
N ALA A 164 -10.93 -17.82 8.37
CA ALA A 164 -11.27 -17.51 9.74
C ALA A 164 -12.73 -17.89 10.06
N GLY A 165 -13.16 -17.57 11.29
CA GLY A 165 -14.58 -17.56 11.68
C GLY A 165 -15.35 -18.85 11.36
N ILE A 166 -16.42 -18.71 10.58
CA ILE A 166 -17.39 -19.79 10.28
C ILE A 166 -16.82 -20.79 9.27
N LEU A 167 -15.89 -20.35 8.42
CA LEU A 167 -15.25 -21.21 7.42
C LEU A 167 -14.06 -21.99 7.98
N LYS A 168 -13.58 -21.64 9.19
CA LYS A 168 -12.47 -22.32 9.84
C LYS A 168 -12.91 -23.67 10.39
N GLU A 169 -12.36 -24.76 9.84
CA GLU A 169 -12.68 -26.13 10.27
C GLU A 169 -12.07 -26.48 11.64
N SER A 170 -11.08 -25.72 12.13
CA SER A 170 -10.34 -26.04 13.36
C SER A 170 -10.94 -25.37 14.62
N VAL A 171 -10.71 -26.01 15.78
CA VAL A 171 -11.24 -25.61 17.10
C VAL A 171 -10.55 -24.34 17.65
N ASP A 172 -9.44 -23.91 17.06
CA ASP A 172 -8.75 -22.69 17.47
C ASP A 172 -9.50 -21.44 16.99
N SER A 173 -10.17 -20.78 17.94
CA SER A 173 -10.95 -19.55 17.75
C SER A 173 -10.13 -18.32 17.33
N LEU A 174 -8.83 -18.48 17.07
CA LEU A 174 -7.97 -17.38 16.64
C LEU A 174 -8.28 -17.01 15.18
N ILE A 175 -8.90 -15.85 14.98
CA ILE A 175 -9.31 -15.34 13.66
C ILE A 175 -8.09 -15.01 12.79
N LEU A 176 -7.08 -14.34 13.37
CA LEU A 176 -5.84 -14.00 12.69
C LEU A 176 -4.67 -14.13 13.67
N PRO A 177 -3.52 -14.65 13.24
CA PRO A 177 -2.34 -14.70 14.09
C PRO A 177 -1.73 -13.31 14.29
N ILE A 178 -1.01 -13.14 15.40
CA ILE A 178 -0.42 -11.86 15.80
C ILE A 178 0.40 -11.18 14.68
N PRO A 179 1.27 -11.89 13.93
CA PRO A 179 2.01 -11.29 12.82
C PRO A 179 1.13 -10.71 11.71
N ALA A 180 -0.01 -11.34 11.41
CA ALA A 180 -0.95 -10.86 10.38
C ALA A 180 -1.60 -9.53 10.79
N ILE A 181 -1.99 -9.42 12.07
CA ILE A 181 -2.57 -8.21 12.64
C ILE A 181 -1.52 -7.09 12.63
N PHE A 182 -0.29 -7.37 13.07
CA PHE A 182 0.79 -6.38 13.03
C PHE A 182 1.16 -5.96 11.62
N LEU A 183 1.14 -6.86 10.63
CA LEU A 183 1.36 -6.51 9.24
C LEU A 183 0.28 -5.55 8.72
N GLY A 184 -1.00 -5.85 8.95
CA GLY A 184 -2.10 -4.95 8.58
C GLY A 184 -2.00 -3.58 9.25
N MET A 185 -1.69 -3.54 10.55
CA MET A 185 -1.50 -2.28 11.28
C MET A 185 -0.29 -1.48 10.80
N MET A 186 0.84 -2.15 10.53
CA MET A 186 2.03 -1.51 9.98
C MET A 186 1.72 -0.87 8.62
N ILE A 187 1.00 -1.59 7.74
CA ILE A 187 0.60 -1.05 6.45
C ILE A 187 -0.34 0.13 6.63
N CYS A 188 -1.35 0.04 7.49
CA CYS A 188 -2.25 1.14 7.77
C CYS A 188 -1.51 2.41 8.23
N VAL A 189 -0.64 2.30 9.23
CA VAL A 189 0.07 3.44 9.81
C VAL A 189 1.09 4.02 8.84
N THR A 190 1.86 3.17 8.15
CA THR A 190 2.81 3.66 7.13
C THR A 190 2.10 4.29 5.95
N ASP A 191 0.89 3.84 5.61
CA ASP A 191 0.13 4.38 4.50
C ASP A 191 -0.50 5.74 4.80
N TRP A 192 -0.84 6.01 6.06
CA TRP A 192 -1.13 7.37 6.52
C TRP A 192 0.06 8.30 6.27
N GLY A 193 1.28 7.88 6.64
CA GLY A 193 2.50 8.65 6.39
C GLY A 193 2.81 8.82 4.89
N PHE A 194 2.65 7.75 4.11
CA PHE A 194 2.85 7.73 2.66
C PHE A 194 1.87 8.68 1.95
N THR A 195 0.57 8.54 2.23
CA THR A 195 -0.48 9.38 1.62
C THR A 195 -0.28 10.84 1.99
N LEU A 196 -0.03 11.15 3.26
CA LEU A 196 0.20 12.54 3.69
C LEU A 196 1.46 13.15 3.07
N SER A 197 2.48 12.34 2.75
CA SER A 197 3.64 12.81 1.98
C SER A 197 3.25 13.25 0.57
N GLY A 198 2.38 12.48 -0.10
CA GLY A 198 1.82 12.83 -1.42
C GLY A 198 0.91 14.06 -1.35
N VAL A 199 -0.01 14.10 -0.38
CA VAL A 199 -0.95 15.23 -0.21
C VAL A 199 -0.21 16.51 0.16
N ALA A 200 0.94 16.44 0.84
CA ALA A 200 1.77 17.61 1.11
C ALA A 200 2.34 18.24 -0.17
N ARG A 201 2.62 17.45 -1.21
CA ARG A 201 3.02 17.94 -2.54
C ARG A 201 1.87 18.65 -3.25
N ASP A 202 0.66 18.17 -3.04
CA ASP A 202 -0.56 18.57 -3.77
C ASP A 202 -1.32 19.74 -3.08
N VAL A 203 -0.70 20.35 -2.05
CA VAL A 203 -1.31 21.34 -1.15
C VAL A 203 -1.84 22.60 -1.85
N GLU A 204 -1.24 23.01 -2.96
CA GLU A 204 -1.67 24.19 -3.72
C GLU A 204 -2.99 23.94 -4.46
N GLY A 205 -3.10 22.84 -5.20
CA GLY A 205 -4.34 22.46 -5.87
C GLY A 205 -5.46 22.11 -4.90
N ASP A 206 -5.15 21.43 -3.79
CA ASP A 206 -6.12 21.14 -2.73
C ASP A 206 -6.70 22.45 -2.16
N ARG A 207 -5.85 23.43 -1.87
CA ARG A 207 -6.28 24.76 -1.40
C ARG A 207 -7.12 25.49 -2.43
N ALA A 208 -6.71 25.46 -3.70
CA ALA A 208 -7.42 26.13 -4.79
C ALA A 208 -8.84 25.57 -5.01
N LYS A 209 -9.04 24.28 -4.75
CA LYS A 209 -10.35 23.61 -4.83
C LYS A 209 -11.10 23.53 -3.50
N GLY A 210 -10.57 24.16 -2.44
CA GLY A 210 -11.20 24.19 -1.13
C GLY A 210 -11.22 22.86 -0.38
N ALA A 211 -10.36 21.91 -0.76
CA ALA A 211 -10.22 20.63 -0.06
C ALA A 211 -9.44 20.85 1.25
N PRO A 212 -10.05 20.62 2.44
CA PRO A 212 -9.45 20.92 3.72
C PRO A 212 -8.49 19.80 4.16
N THR A 213 -7.58 19.37 3.30
CA THR A 213 -6.65 18.27 3.60
C THR A 213 -5.73 18.63 4.77
N PHE A 214 -5.12 17.63 5.41
CA PHE A 214 -4.25 17.85 6.57
C PHE A 214 -3.15 18.92 6.35
N PRO A 215 -2.38 18.93 5.23
CA PRO A 215 -1.41 20.00 4.98
C PRO A 215 -2.05 21.36 4.66
N VAL A 216 -3.26 21.41 4.10
CA VAL A 216 -3.99 22.68 3.90
C VAL A 216 -4.42 23.27 5.24
N THR A 217 -4.88 22.42 6.16
CA THR A 217 -5.44 22.81 7.46
C THR A 217 -4.35 23.15 8.49
N PHE A 218 -3.32 22.31 8.61
CA PHE A 218 -2.28 22.42 9.65
C PHE A 218 -0.91 22.84 9.12
N GLY A 219 -0.75 22.95 7.79
CA GLY A 219 0.50 23.30 7.15
C GLY A 219 1.46 22.11 6.99
N VAL A 220 2.34 22.22 5.99
CA VAL A 220 3.41 21.24 5.69
C VAL A 220 4.30 20.94 6.91
N PRO A 221 4.66 21.90 7.79
CA PRO A 221 5.48 21.60 8.98
C PRO A 221 4.81 20.69 10.01
N ALA A 222 3.49 20.76 10.17
CA ALA A 222 2.76 19.83 11.04
C ALA A 222 2.65 18.45 10.37
N THR A 223 2.38 18.44 9.06
CA THR A 223 2.33 17.21 8.26
C THR A 223 3.63 16.44 8.32
N SER A 224 4.79 17.09 8.18
CA SER A 224 6.10 16.41 8.20
C SER A 224 6.39 15.71 9.53
N LYS A 225 5.98 16.30 10.65
CA LYS A 225 6.09 15.69 11.98
C LYS A 225 5.20 14.45 12.11
N PHE A 226 3.94 14.55 11.67
CA PHE A 226 3.01 13.43 11.74
C PHE A 226 3.42 12.28 10.80
N VAL A 227 3.84 12.60 9.58
CA VAL A 227 4.41 11.64 8.62
C VAL A 227 5.61 10.91 9.23
N THR A 228 6.51 11.64 9.88
CA THR A 228 7.68 11.03 10.55
C THR A 228 7.25 10.11 11.70
N LEU A 229 6.25 10.49 12.49
CA LEU A 229 5.69 9.63 13.54
C LEU A 229 5.14 8.31 12.96
N CYS A 230 4.40 8.38 11.86
CA CYS A 230 3.92 7.20 11.14
C CYS A 230 5.07 6.29 10.67
N TRP A 231 6.15 6.85 10.14
CA TRP A 231 7.31 6.07 9.71
C TRP A 231 8.10 5.47 10.87
N VAL A 232 8.22 6.18 12.01
CA VAL A 232 8.81 5.63 13.25
C VAL A 232 7.98 4.44 13.75
N ALA A 233 6.66 4.61 13.84
CA ALA A 233 5.75 3.53 14.23
C ALA A 233 5.83 2.35 13.25
N GLY A 234 5.90 2.61 11.95
CA GLY A 234 6.08 1.59 10.91
C GLY A 234 7.39 0.83 11.02
N PHE A 235 8.49 1.52 11.34
CA PHE A 235 9.79 0.89 11.56
C PHE A 235 9.78 0.01 12.81
N VAL A 236 9.20 0.47 13.92
CA VAL A 236 9.06 -0.36 15.13
C VAL A 236 8.18 -1.59 14.84
N ALA A 237 7.06 -1.38 14.14
CA ALA A 237 6.16 -2.46 13.78
C ALA A 237 6.82 -3.50 12.85
N SER A 238 7.69 -3.11 11.93
CA SER A 238 8.40 -4.07 11.08
C SER A 238 9.33 -4.98 11.90
N ILE A 239 10.03 -4.45 12.91
CA ILE A 239 10.84 -5.26 13.83
C ILE A 239 9.96 -6.20 14.67
N VAL A 240 8.82 -5.72 15.17
CA VAL A 240 7.86 -6.54 15.93
C VAL A 240 7.30 -7.68 15.07
N ILE A 241 7.00 -7.43 13.79
CA ILE A 241 6.57 -8.48 12.85
C ILE A 241 7.67 -9.55 12.72
N GLY A 242 8.91 -9.15 12.48
CA GLY A 242 10.03 -10.09 12.37
C GLY A 242 10.21 -10.95 13.61
N TRP A 243 10.06 -10.35 14.78
CA TRP A 243 10.12 -11.08 16.05
C TRP A 243 8.96 -12.05 16.21
N THR A 244 7.72 -11.57 16.04
CA THR A 244 6.50 -12.37 16.27
C THR A 244 6.31 -13.49 15.24
N ALA A 245 6.86 -13.33 14.03
CA ALA A 245 6.85 -14.35 12.98
C ALA A 245 8.09 -15.26 12.97
N HIS A 246 9.01 -15.11 13.94
CA HIS A 246 10.27 -15.85 14.00
C HIS A 246 11.05 -15.82 12.67
N LEU A 247 11.14 -14.64 12.06
CA LEU A 247 11.86 -14.47 10.79
C LEU A 247 13.37 -14.49 10.98
N GLY A 248 14.08 -14.77 9.89
CA GLY A 248 15.53 -14.84 9.85
C GLY A 248 16.24 -13.49 9.67
N PRO A 249 17.57 -13.53 9.57
CA PRO A 249 18.41 -12.33 9.56
C PRO A 249 18.22 -11.43 8.33
N ILE A 250 17.81 -11.96 7.18
CA ILE A 250 17.61 -11.14 5.97
C ILE A 250 16.45 -10.18 6.16
N PHE A 251 15.35 -10.62 6.78
CA PHE A 251 14.23 -9.72 7.06
C PHE A 251 14.66 -8.58 8.00
N PHE A 252 15.35 -8.89 9.10
CA PHE A 252 15.81 -7.85 10.03
C PHE A 252 16.81 -6.88 9.40
N ALA A 253 17.75 -7.38 8.59
CA ALA A 253 18.69 -6.54 7.85
C ALA A 253 17.96 -5.60 6.88
N GLY A 254 16.98 -6.13 6.13
CA GLY A 254 16.14 -5.33 5.23
C GLY A 254 15.30 -4.30 5.98
N ALA A 255 14.66 -4.69 7.08
CA ALA A 255 13.86 -3.80 7.92
C ALA A 255 14.69 -2.66 8.54
N ILE A 256 15.87 -2.96 9.07
CA ILE A 256 16.80 -1.96 9.62
C ILE A 256 17.31 -1.02 8.53
N PHE A 257 17.74 -1.56 7.39
CA PHE A 257 18.24 -0.76 6.28
C PHE A 257 17.16 0.17 5.71
N ALA A 258 16.00 -0.39 5.34
CA ALA A 258 14.89 0.36 4.78
C ALA A 258 14.34 1.37 5.81
N GLY A 259 14.18 0.94 7.07
CA GLY A 259 13.69 1.78 8.15
C GLY A 259 14.60 2.98 8.41
N THR A 260 15.91 2.74 8.52
CA THR A 260 16.90 3.81 8.70
C THR A 260 16.89 4.75 7.51
N TRP A 261 16.88 4.24 6.28
CA TRP A 261 16.73 5.06 5.08
C TRP A 261 15.50 5.94 5.18
N MET A 262 14.32 5.37 5.39
CA MET A 262 13.07 6.12 5.47
C MET A 262 13.08 7.19 6.55
N LEU A 263 13.60 6.85 7.74
CA LEU A 263 13.71 7.80 8.85
C LEU A 263 14.65 8.96 8.55
N THR A 264 15.79 8.71 7.89
CA THR A 264 16.68 9.82 7.50
C THR A 264 15.99 10.82 6.57
N GLN A 265 15.17 10.33 5.63
CA GLN A 265 14.42 11.18 4.70
C GLN A 265 13.25 11.90 5.38
N SER A 266 12.55 11.26 6.33
CA SER A 266 11.44 11.88 7.06
C SER A 266 11.93 12.94 8.06
N PHE A 267 13.05 12.69 8.75
CA PHE A 267 13.68 13.72 9.60
C PHE A 267 14.22 14.90 8.77
N ASP A 268 14.72 14.65 7.56
CA ASP A 268 15.09 15.71 6.62
C ASP A 268 13.87 16.56 6.19
N PHE A 269 12.71 15.93 6.01
CA PHE A 269 11.45 16.64 5.74
C PHE A 269 10.97 17.48 6.93
N ILE A 270 11.18 17.05 8.19
CA ILE A 270 10.93 17.91 9.36
C ILE A 270 11.83 19.14 9.35
N LYS A 271 13.13 18.95 9.08
CA LYS A 271 14.10 20.06 9.07
C LYS A 271 13.79 21.08 7.97
N ASN A 272 13.23 20.63 6.86
CA ASN A 272 12.95 21.46 5.69
C ASN A 272 11.55 21.13 5.12
N PRO A 273 10.48 21.65 5.73
CA PRO A 273 9.10 21.25 5.43
C PRO A 273 8.59 21.91 4.15
N LEU A 274 9.10 21.46 3.00
CA LEU A 274 8.70 21.93 1.66
C LEU A 274 7.82 20.87 0.96
N PRO A 275 6.78 21.28 0.20
CA PRO A 275 5.92 20.37 -0.58
C PRO A 275 6.69 19.37 -1.45
N GLU A 276 7.76 19.80 -2.11
CA GLU A 276 8.58 18.97 -2.99
C GLU A 276 9.29 17.86 -2.22
N ARG A 277 9.64 18.09 -0.95
CA ARG A 277 10.22 17.05 -0.09
C ARG A 277 9.18 16.01 0.29
N GLY A 278 7.94 16.41 0.54
CA GLY A 278 6.81 15.47 0.69
C GLY A 278 6.64 14.59 -0.55
N GLY A 279 6.67 15.20 -1.74
CA GLY A 279 6.61 14.46 -3.01
C GLY A 279 7.76 13.46 -3.23
N ARG A 280 8.99 13.83 -2.84
CA ARG A 280 10.13 12.88 -2.86
C ARG A 280 9.94 11.77 -1.83
N LEU A 281 9.51 12.11 -0.62
CA LEU A 281 9.27 11.15 0.46
C LEU A 281 8.18 10.14 0.10
N PHE A 282 7.14 10.55 -0.66
CA PHE A 282 6.15 9.65 -1.24
C PHE A 282 6.82 8.56 -2.10
N LEU A 283 7.66 8.94 -3.06
CA LEU A 283 8.36 7.96 -3.91
C LEU A 283 9.32 7.07 -3.10
N GLN A 284 10.04 7.66 -2.13
CA GLN A 284 10.89 6.88 -1.22
C GLN A 284 10.07 5.90 -0.37
N GLY A 285 8.84 6.27 0.00
CA GLY A 285 7.90 5.43 0.74
C GLY A 285 7.56 4.14 0.02
N SER A 286 7.41 4.22 -1.29
CA SER A 286 7.22 3.06 -2.15
C SER A 286 8.48 2.18 -2.18
N ARG A 287 9.67 2.78 -2.35
CA ARG A 287 10.93 2.02 -2.37
C ARG A 287 11.25 1.35 -1.02
N TYR A 288 10.94 2.01 0.09
CA TYR A 288 11.01 1.41 1.42
C TYR A 288 10.20 0.12 1.50
N ARG A 289 8.94 0.16 1.04
CA ARG A 289 8.06 -1.03 1.02
C ARG A 289 8.62 -2.12 0.13
N SER A 290 9.10 -1.78 -1.06
CA SER A 290 9.70 -2.75 -1.98
C SER A 290 10.89 -3.47 -1.33
N VAL A 291 11.82 -2.74 -0.70
CA VAL A 291 12.96 -3.36 -0.01
C VAL A 291 12.50 -4.24 1.16
N LEU A 292 11.57 -3.74 1.98
CA LEU A 292 11.05 -4.49 3.12
C LEU A 292 10.37 -5.80 2.68
N PHE A 293 9.47 -5.74 1.70
CA PHE A 293 8.76 -6.91 1.22
C PHE A 293 9.64 -7.89 0.44
N VAL A 294 10.59 -7.40 -0.35
CA VAL A 294 11.57 -8.30 -0.98
C VAL A 294 12.42 -8.99 0.09
N SER A 295 12.84 -8.28 1.14
CA SER A 295 13.58 -8.91 2.25
C SER A 295 12.73 -9.96 2.97
N LEU A 296 11.43 -9.70 3.18
CA LEU A 296 10.47 -10.65 3.75
C LEU A 296 10.31 -11.89 2.85
N ILE A 297 10.14 -11.70 1.54
CA ILE A 297 10.00 -12.78 0.57
C ILE A 297 11.25 -13.67 0.58
N VAL A 298 12.44 -13.07 0.48
CA VAL A 298 13.70 -13.82 0.47
C VAL A 298 13.90 -14.57 1.78
N ASP A 299 13.60 -13.92 2.90
CA ASP A 299 13.76 -14.52 4.23
C ASP A 299 12.82 -15.72 4.44
N VAL A 300 11.55 -15.59 4.04
CA VAL A 300 10.57 -16.69 4.07
C VAL A 300 11.00 -17.84 3.16
N VAL A 301 11.51 -17.55 1.95
CA VAL A 301 12.03 -18.57 1.04
C VAL A 301 13.20 -19.33 1.66
N LEU A 302 14.16 -18.65 2.27
CA LEU A 302 15.29 -19.30 2.94
C LEU A 302 14.84 -20.10 4.17
N SER A 303 13.92 -19.56 4.96
CA SER A 303 13.37 -20.24 6.14
C SER A 303 12.61 -21.52 5.77
N THR A 304 11.96 -21.52 4.60
CA THR A 304 11.23 -22.69 4.09
C THR A 304 12.16 -23.77 3.53
N ILE A 305 13.28 -23.36 2.89
CA ILE A 305 14.22 -24.30 2.24
C ILE A 305 15.25 -24.86 3.22
N PHE A 306 15.75 -24.04 4.14
CA PHE A 306 16.87 -24.36 5.01
C PHE A 306 16.44 -24.34 6.48
N THR A 307 16.26 -25.51 7.08
CA THR A 307 15.87 -25.64 8.50
C THR A 307 16.86 -24.99 9.47
N SER A 308 18.15 -24.93 9.12
CA SER A 308 19.19 -24.27 9.92
C SER A 308 19.28 -22.75 9.73
N TYR A 309 18.52 -22.16 8.81
CA TYR A 309 18.59 -20.72 8.54
C TYR A 309 17.98 -19.91 9.68
N VAL A 310 16.81 -20.34 10.16
CA VAL A 310 16.09 -19.69 11.26
C VAL A 310 16.92 -19.75 12.56
N SER A 311 17.66 -20.83 12.80
CA SER A 311 18.52 -20.98 14.00
C SER A 311 19.72 -20.02 14.05
N ILE A 312 19.93 -19.19 13.02
CA ILE A 312 20.93 -18.11 13.08
C ILE A 312 20.52 -17.06 14.12
N LEU A 313 19.22 -16.87 14.34
CA LEU A 313 18.68 -15.88 15.28
C LEU A 313 17.88 -16.47 16.45
N TRP A 314 17.41 -17.71 16.33
CA TRP A 314 16.49 -18.34 17.28
C TRP A 314 17.09 -19.61 17.89
#